data_AF-A0A1H8NU62-F1
#
_entry.id   AF-A0A1H8NU62-F1
#
_cell.length_a   1.000
_cell.length_b   1.000
_cell.length_c   1.000
_cell.angle_alpha   90.00
_cell.angle_beta   90.00
_cell.angle_gamma   90.00
#
_symmetry.space_group_name_H-M   'P 1'
#
loop_
_entity.id
_entity.type
_entity.pdbx_description
1 polymer ?
#
loop_
_entity_poly.entity_id
_entity_poly.type
_entity_poly.pdbx_seq_one_letter_code
_entity_poly.pdbx_strand_id
1 'polypeptide(L)'
;MGNLKNLLYREHEKYVSLVVQMRQGNTRCVEVDAVTGQKVDVTSHKLETCEETIRSLERIVEKFDACDYLSSSRPMKDWHFS
;
A
#
# COMPACT_ATOMS: atom_id res chain seq x y z
N MET A 1 -10.97 -8.36 -11.37
CA MET A 1 -10.13 -7.38 -10.64
C MET A 1 -10.62 -6.98 -9.24
N GLY A 2 -11.92 -6.95 -8.94
CA GLY A 2 -12.43 -6.31 -7.70
C GLY A 2 -11.90 -6.82 -6.35
N ASN A 3 -11.59 -8.12 -6.21
CA ASN A 3 -11.11 -8.68 -4.93
C ASN A 3 -9.70 -8.16 -4.55
N LEU A 4 -8.79 -8.08 -5.53
CA LEU A 4 -7.42 -7.62 -5.30
C LEU A 4 -7.36 -6.10 -5.04
N LYS A 5 -8.14 -5.31 -5.79
CA LYS A 5 -8.23 -3.85 -5.54
C LYS A 5 -8.76 -3.55 -4.14
N ASN A 6 -9.81 -4.26 -3.72
CA ASN A 6 -10.36 -4.11 -2.37
C ASN A 6 -9.36 -4.55 -1.29
N LEU A 7 -8.58 -5.60 -1.54
CA LEU A 7 -7.52 -6.02 -0.61
C LEU A 7 -6.44 -4.93 -0.48
N LEU A 8 -6.00 -4.34 -1.59
CA LEU A 8 -4.99 -3.27 -1.58
C LEU A 8 -5.47 -2.03 -0.81
N TYR A 9 -6.74 -1.64 -0.96
CA TYR A 9 -7.29 -0.55 -0.16
C TYR A 9 -7.36 -0.87 1.33
N ARG A 10 -7.76 -2.10 1.70
CA ARG A 10 -7.78 -2.51 3.11
C ARG A 10 -6.38 -2.49 3.71
N GLU A 11 -5.36 -2.91 2.97
CA GLU A 11 -3.97 -2.80 3.44
C GLU A 11 -3.52 -1.35 3.53
N HIS A 12 -3.88 -0.50 2.56
CA HIS A 12 -3.60 0.95 2.61
C HIS A 12 -4.19 1.58 3.88
N GLU A 13 -5.48 1.34 4.17
CA GLU A 13 -6.15 1.87 5.37
C GLU A 13 -5.48 1.41 6.66
N LYS A 14 -5.02 0.16 6.73
CA LYS A 14 -4.27 -0.35 7.89
C LYS A 14 -2.97 0.43 8.11
N TYR A 15 -2.18 0.63 7.06
CA TYR A 15 -0.92 1.39 7.18
C TYR A 15 -1.17 2.86 7.52
N VAL A 16 -2.20 3.49 6.94
CA VAL A 16 -2.61 4.85 7.30
C VAL A 16 -2.98 4.94 8.78
N SER A 17 -3.83 4.02 9.26
CA SER A 17 -4.20 3.97 10.68
C SER A 17 -2.98 3.78 11.58
N LEU A 18 -2.05 2.91 11.19
CA LEU A 18 -0.83 2.66 11.95
C LEU A 18 0.06 3.91 12.02
N VAL A 19 0.27 4.62 10.90
CA VAL A 19 1.03 5.89 10.88
C VAL A 19 0.39 6.94 11.79
N VAL A 20 -0.94 7.07 11.77
CA VAL A 20 -1.66 8.00 12.65
C VAL A 20 -1.40 7.65 14.11
N GLN A 21 -1.51 6.37 14.50
CA GLN A 21 -1.25 5.96 15.88
C GLN A 21 0.21 6.17 16.29
N MET A 22 1.17 5.93 15.40
CA MET A 22 2.59 6.20 15.66
C MET A 22 2.85 7.70 15.85
N ARG A 23 2.29 8.56 14.98
CA ARG A 23 2.45 10.02 15.07
C ARG A 23 1.80 10.62 16.32
N GLN A 24 0.68 10.06 16.76
CA GLN A 24 0.02 10.45 18.00
C GLN A 24 0.76 9.96 19.26
N GLY A 25 1.79 9.11 19.11
CA GLY A 25 2.49 8.50 20.24
C GLY A 25 1.73 7.36 20.89
N ASN A 26 0.61 6.91 20.31
CA ASN A 26 -0.20 5.79 20.81
C ASN A 26 0.47 4.44 20.54
N THR A 27 1.34 4.37 19.53
CA THR A 27 2.12 3.19 19.19
C THR A 27 3.60 3.55 19.12
N ARG A 28 4.44 2.82 19.87
CA ARG A 28 5.90 2.89 19.78
C ARG A 28 6.46 1.56 19.33
N CYS A 29 7.44 1.60 18.45
CA CYS A 29 8.18 0.43 18.00
C CYS A 29 9.53 0.42 18.69
N VAL A 30 9.75 -0.59 19.53
CA VAL A 30 11.02 -0.81 20.22
C VAL A 30 11.56 -2.15 19.79
N GLU A 31 12.76 -2.15 19.23
CA GLU A 31 13.47 -3.37 18.84
C GLU A 31 14.63 -3.62 19.81
N VAL A 32 15.03 -4.88 19.93
CA VAL A 32 16.24 -5.24 20.70
C VAL A 32 17.39 -5.30 19.71
N ASP A 33 18.38 -4.43 19.91
CA ASP A 33 19.62 -4.44 19.14
C ASP A 33 20.34 -5.78 19.36
N ALA A 34 20.57 -6.52 18.28
CA ALA A 34 21.10 -7.88 18.36
C ALA A 34 22.58 -7.94 18.82
N VAL A 35 23.31 -6.82 18.72
CA VAL A 35 24.74 -6.75 19.06
C VAL A 35 24.94 -6.31 20.51
N THR A 36 24.17 -5.32 20.95
CA THR A 36 24.29 -4.68 22.26
C THR A 36 23.26 -5.17 23.28
N GLY A 37 22.20 -5.84 22.83
CA GLY A 37 21.07 -6.28 23.66
C GLY A 37 20.18 -5.14 24.16
N GLN A 38 20.41 -3.91 23.70
CA GLN A 38 19.68 -2.74 24.16
C GLN A 38 18.34 -2.57 23.44
N LYS A 39 17.38 -1.99 24.14
CA LYS A 39 16.10 -1.57 23.55
C LYS A 39 16.29 -0.24 22.83
N VAL A 40 16.11 -0.25 21.52
CA VAL A 40 16.22 0.94 20.66
C VAL A 40 14.83 1.32 20.15
N ASP A 41 14.48 2.60 20.30
CA ASP A 41 13.26 3.13 19.70
C ASP A 41 13.48 3.33 18.19
N VAL A 42 12.75 2.54 17.40
CA VAL A 42 12.82 2.54 15.93
C VAL A 42 11.53 3.10 15.32
N THR A 43 10.70 3.79 16.12
CA THR A 43 9.38 4.28 15.69
C THR A 43 9.51 5.20 14.46
N SER A 44 10.48 6.11 14.45
CA SER A 44 10.69 7.01 13.30
C SER A 44 11.04 6.26 12.02
N HIS A 45 11.88 5.23 12.10
CA HIS A 45 12.26 4.43 10.94
C HIS A 45 11.08 3.59 10.43
N LYS A 46 10.31 2.97 11.34
CA LYS A 46 9.09 2.24 10.97
C LYS A 46 8.03 3.16 10.35
N LEU A 47 7.93 4.39 10.83
CA LEU A 47 7.02 5.40 10.29
C LEU A 47 7.37 5.74 8.84
N GLU A 48 8.66 5.98 8.56
CA GLU A 48 9.15 6.20 7.18
C GLU A 48 8.83 5.01 6.27
N THR A 49 9.10 3.78 6.73
CA THR A 49 8.78 2.56 5.96
C THR A 49 7.27 2.43 5.69
N CYS A 50 6.42 2.76 6.67
CA CYS A 50 4.98 2.72 6.49
C CYS A 50 4.51 3.76 5.46
N GLU A 51 5.06 4.97 5.48
CA GLU A 51 4.73 6.02 4.49
C GLU A 51 5.15 5.63 3.07
N GLU A 52 6.32 5.01 2.91
CA GLU A 52 6.76 4.47 1.61
C GLU A 52 5.86 3.33 1.12
N THR A 53 5.40 2.48 2.05
CA THR A 53 4.47 1.40 1.74
C THR A 53 3.12 1.95 1.25
N ILE A 54 2.59 2.98 1.93
CA ILE A 54 1.36 3.67 1.51
C ILE A 54 1.50 4.21 0.09
N ARG A 55 2.56 4.96 -0.20
CA ARG A 55 2.83 5.50 -1.55
C ARG A 55 2.93 4.40 -2.61
N SER A 56 3.52 3.26 -2.25
CA SER A 56 3.64 2.11 -3.16
C SER A 56 2.29 1.47 -3.45
N LEU A 57 1.43 1.32 -2.44
CA LEU A 57 0.07 0.80 -2.61
C LEU A 57 -0.77 1.71 -3.50
N GLU A 58 -0.69 3.03 -3.32
CA GLU A 58 -1.38 4.03 -4.16
C GLU A 58 -0.98 3.88 -5.63
N ARG A 59 0.32 3.79 -5.93
CA ARG A 59 0.80 3.57 -7.31
C ARG A 59 0.33 2.26 -7.92
N ILE A 60 0.21 1.20 -7.13
CA ILE A 60 -0.28 -0.09 -7.62
C ILE A 60 -1.76 0.03 -7.99
N VAL A 61 -2.56 0.68 -7.14
CA VAL A 61 -3.99 0.92 -7.40
C VAL A 61 -4.18 1.77 -8.65
N GLU A 62 -3.42 2.85 -8.82
CA GLU A 62 -3.46 3.68 -10.03
C GLU A 62 -3.15 2.87 -11.30
N LYS A 63 -2.15 1.97 -11.23
CA LYS A 63 -1.84 1.07 -12.35
C LYS A 63 -2.97 0.10 -12.66
N PHE A 64 -3.65 -0.42 -11.64
CA PHE A 64 -4.84 -1.26 -11.86
C PHE A 64 -5.93 -0.48 -12.60
N ASP A 65 -6.16 0.77 -12.22
CA ASP A 65 -7.19 1.61 -12.85
C ASP A 65 -6.84 1.94 -14.30
N ALA A 66 -5.57 2.21 -14.58
CA ALA A 66 -5.08 2.39 -15.95
C ALA A 66 -5.22 1.11 -16.80
N CYS A 67 -4.94 -0.07 -16.22
CA CYS A 67 -5.11 -1.34 -16.91
C CYS A 67 -6.58 -1.67 -17.20
N ASP A 68 -7.48 -1.44 -16.24
CA ASP A 68 -8.92 -1.65 -16.43
C ASP A 68 -9.47 -0.72 -17.53
N TYR A 69 -9.03 0.55 -17.57
CA TYR A 69 -9.36 1.50 -18.63
C TYR A 69 -8.88 1.06 -20.02
N LEU A 70 -7.66 0.51 -20.12
CA LEU A 70 -7.14 -0.02 -21.40
C LEU A 70 -7.84 -1.32 -21.84
N SER A 71 -8.34 -2.11 -20.88
CA SER A 71 -9.10 -3.34 -21.16
C SER A 71 -10.48 -3.04 -21.75
N SER A 72 -11.17 -1.98 -21.27
CA SER A 72 -12.47 -1.55 -21.80
C SER A 72 -12.40 -0.82 -23.14
N SER A 73 -11.22 -0.38 -23.56
CA SER A 73 -11.01 0.46 -24.74
C SER A 73 -10.67 -0.30 -26.02
N ARG A 74 -10.68 -1.65 -26.01
CA ARG A 74 -10.54 -2.42 -27.25
C ARG A 74 -11.82 -2.29 -28.06
N PRO A 75 -11.82 -1.66 -29.26
CA PRO A 75 -12.95 -1.79 -30.16
C PRO A 75 -13.02 -3.28 -30.51
N MET A 76 -14.11 -3.97 -30.16
CA MET A 76 -14.44 -5.20 -30.86
C MET A 76 -14.64 -4.80 -32.30
N LYS A 77 -13.63 -5.04 -33.14
CA LYS A 77 -13.76 -4.90 -34.57
C LYS A 77 -14.76 -5.98 -34.98
N ASP A 78 -16.01 -5.58 -35.15
CA ASP A 78 -17.09 -6.44 -35.60
C ASP A 78 -16.65 -7.10 -36.91
N TRP A 79 -16.27 -8.37 -36.82
CA TRP A 79 -15.92 -9.21 -37.96
C TRP A 79 -17.21 -9.71 -38.59
N HIS A 80 -17.98 -8.81 -39.19
CA HIS A 80 -19.02 -9.19 -40.13
C HIS A 80 -18.35 -9.55 -41.45
N PHE A 81 -18.22 -10.84 -41.72
CA PHE A 81 -17.99 -11.34 -43.08
C PHE A 81 -19.35 -11.45 -43.78
N SER A 82 -19.59 -10.57 -44.74
CA SER A 82 -20.65 -10.70 -45.76
C SER A 82 -20.07 -11.32 -47.02
#